data_AF-A0A4R3LB47-F1
#
_entry.id   AF-A0A4R3LB47-F1
#
_cell.length_a   1.000
_cell.length_b   1.000
_cell.length_c   1.000
_cell.angle_alpha   90.00
_cell.angle_beta   90.00
_cell.angle_gamma   90.00
#
_symmetry.space_group_name_H-M   'P 1'
#
loop_
_entity.id
_entity.type
_entity.pdbx_description
1 polymer ?
#
loop_
_entity_poly.entity_id
_entity_poly.type
_entity_poly.pdbx_seq_one_letter_code
_entity_poly.pdbx_strand_id
1 'polypeptide(L)'
;MMKRREMKRYPYIQVKSIPNAILDACLLMRLESKHLFQLFNKEPALLRKSNLTMTQIRQKKVTKQTLIKEISEQLSQHYLVYNSVVAASLSRLSALEFEYLNREEGELLTEECEKKEWLKQQFEQAIEEDKMPFDLFVTWLRFQESFHSEIQGVLEKNGNQFERLTSLTLPDSFQFDRKEIDLNVFTTQERIDLAVKVLQSIQIAPESEIHSLIEDSKENMERLKKQNEHWREQSAIYGGQVKKKEKEWVQLKKKLDEERVKTKTLKQEVKTQQKKIQDSYTRAQFAEQERDQMIQQVTQLKAEKQQWLAERQQWSESQYNWEIQLVEWTKERNQYQQELERLQAEKQKLREELQTTICAYEQKLEEQQNQRHQEEAKIKRTSTVPIDDDELDGLFSGLEENLPQPL
;
A
#
# COMPACT_ATOMS: atom_id res chain seq x y z
N MET A 1 4.03 -3.87 15.50
CA MET A 1 5.11 -3.88 14.49
C MET A 1 6.23 -2.97 14.97
N MET A 2 7.41 -3.51 15.31
CA MET A 2 8.59 -2.65 15.47
C MET A 2 8.91 -2.07 14.09
N LYS A 3 8.72 -0.75 13.92
CA LYS A 3 9.21 -0.02 12.75
C LYS A 3 10.68 -0.42 12.59
N ARG A 4 11.02 -1.07 11.48
CA ARG A 4 12.44 -1.25 11.10
C ARG A 4 13.02 0.15 11.12
N ARG A 5 13.94 0.44 12.05
CA ARG A 5 14.70 1.70 12.02
C ARG A 5 15.28 1.79 10.62
N GLU A 6 14.81 2.73 9.83
CA GLU A 6 15.44 3.05 8.56
C GLU A 6 16.89 3.40 8.87
N MET A 7 17.83 2.61 8.34
CA MET A 7 19.24 2.92 8.51
C MET A 7 19.48 4.29 7.88
N LYS A 8 19.98 5.24 8.67
CA LYS A 8 20.43 6.54 8.18
C LYS A 8 21.39 6.30 7.01
N ARG A 9 21.11 6.93 5.88
CA ARG A 9 21.90 6.84 4.65
C ARG A 9 22.88 8.01 4.64
N TYR A 10 24.16 7.72 4.63
CA TYR A 10 25.22 8.73 4.58
C TYR A 10 25.69 8.91 3.13
N PRO A 11 25.90 10.15 2.67
CA PRO A 11 26.47 10.39 1.34
C PRO A 11 27.89 9.83 1.27
N TYR A 12 28.30 9.42 0.07
CA TYR A 12 29.70 9.09 -0.18
C TYR A 12 30.47 10.39 -0.38
N ILE A 13 31.34 10.75 0.56
CA ILE A 13 32.08 12.02 0.52
C ILE A 13 33.44 11.79 -0.12
N GLN A 14 33.70 12.52 -1.21
CA GLN A 14 34.99 12.58 -1.87
C GLN A 14 35.68 13.87 -1.45
N VAL A 15 36.99 13.81 -1.20
CA VAL A 15 37.80 14.97 -0.87
C VAL A 15 38.74 15.23 -2.04
N LYS A 16 38.73 16.47 -2.54
CA LYS A 16 39.60 16.86 -3.65
C LYS A 16 41.06 16.61 -3.27
N SER A 17 41.85 16.09 -4.21
CA SER A 17 43.29 15.80 -4.04
C SER A 17 43.65 14.61 -3.14
N ILE A 18 42.67 13.92 -2.53
CA ILE A 18 42.93 12.73 -1.72
C ILE A 18 42.27 11.50 -2.37
N PRO A 19 43.06 10.48 -2.77
CA PRO A 19 42.49 9.24 -3.29
C PRO A 19 41.46 8.60 -2.34
N ASN A 20 40.30 8.24 -2.90
CA ASN A 20 39.20 7.61 -2.16
C ASN A 20 39.63 6.36 -1.38
N ALA A 21 40.54 5.55 -1.94
CA ALA A 21 41.06 4.36 -1.27
C ALA A 21 41.76 4.70 0.07
N ILE A 22 42.43 5.84 0.18
CA ILE A 22 43.09 6.27 1.42
C ILE A 22 42.04 6.63 2.48
N LEU A 23 41.04 7.42 2.10
CA LEU A 23 39.93 7.81 2.98
C LEU A 23 39.10 6.60 3.44
N ASP A 24 38.87 5.66 2.52
CA ASP A 24 38.13 4.42 2.78
C ASP A 24 38.97 3.45 3.63
N ALA A 25 40.30 3.44 3.49
CA ALA A 25 41.17 2.71 4.38
C ALA A 25 41.13 3.24 5.81
N CYS A 26 41.17 4.57 6.01
CA CYS A 26 41.00 5.19 7.33
C CYS A 26 39.67 4.78 7.99
N LEU A 27 38.58 4.71 7.23
CA LEU A 27 37.30 4.21 7.73
C LEU A 27 37.38 2.74 8.19
N LEU A 28 38.07 1.90 7.43
CA LEU A 28 38.16 0.45 7.69
C LEU A 28 39.14 0.10 8.80
N MET A 29 40.16 0.93 9.06
CA MET A 29 41.16 0.72 10.10
C MET A 29 40.56 0.55 11.49
N ARG A 30 39.43 1.20 11.78
CA ARG A 30 38.72 1.09 13.06
C ARG A 30 37.99 -0.23 13.28
N LEU A 31 37.67 -0.96 12.22
CA LEU A 31 36.93 -2.19 12.35
C LEU A 31 37.83 -3.31 12.85
N GLU A 32 37.36 -4.04 13.86
CA GLU A 32 38.00 -5.29 14.25
C GLU A 32 37.90 -6.30 13.09
N SER A 33 38.87 -7.21 12.99
CA SER A 33 38.87 -8.26 11.97
C SER A 33 37.56 -9.05 11.95
N LYS A 34 36.96 -9.29 13.13
CA LYS A 34 35.66 -9.96 13.26
C LYS A 34 34.52 -9.19 12.57
N HIS A 35 34.50 -7.87 12.68
CA HIS A 35 33.49 -7.03 12.03
C HIS A 35 33.71 -6.98 10.52
N LEU A 36 34.95 -6.85 10.05
CA LEU A 36 35.30 -6.98 8.63
C LEU A 36 34.84 -8.34 8.08
N PHE A 37 35.10 -9.44 8.79
CA PHE A 37 34.62 -10.78 8.40
C PHE A 37 33.10 -10.89 8.31
N GLN A 38 32.36 -10.25 9.21
CA GLN A 38 30.90 -10.24 9.15
C GLN A 38 30.39 -9.43 7.94
N LEU A 39 31.08 -8.35 7.57
CA LEU A 39 30.75 -7.58 6.37
C LEU A 39 30.92 -8.42 5.10
N PHE A 40 32.01 -9.20 4.96
CA PHE A 40 32.18 -10.07 3.77
C PHE A 40 31.17 -11.21 3.69
N ASN A 41 30.76 -11.78 4.83
CA ASN A 41 29.71 -12.81 4.81
C ASN A 41 28.36 -12.22 4.35
N LYS A 42 28.11 -10.93 4.61
CA LYS A 42 26.88 -10.26 4.18
C LYS A 42 26.93 -9.81 2.73
N GLU A 43 28.10 -9.39 2.25
CA GLU A 43 28.31 -8.91 0.88
C GLU A 43 29.48 -9.62 0.20
N PRO A 44 29.31 -10.89 -0.24
CA PRO A 44 30.38 -11.66 -0.89
C PRO A 44 30.90 -11.02 -2.18
N ALA A 45 30.13 -10.11 -2.78
CA ALA A 45 30.51 -9.37 -3.98
C ALA A 45 31.76 -8.50 -3.77
N LEU A 46 32.02 -8.03 -2.54
CA LEU A 46 33.24 -7.30 -2.16
C LEU A 46 34.53 -8.08 -2.39
N LEU A 47 34.44 -9.41 -2.45
CA LEU A 47 35.59 -10.27 -2.64
C LEU A 47 35.76 -10.71 -4.10
N ARG A 48 34.83 -10.39 -5.00
CA ARG A 48 34.89 -10.87 -6.40
C ARG A 48 36.00 -10.21 -7.21
N LYS A 49 36.35 -8.97 -6.85
CA LYS A 49 37.41 -8.20 -7.50
C LYS A 49 38.71 -8.19 -6.70
N SER A 50 38.73 -8.79 -5.50
CA SER A 50 39.96 -9.00 -4.75
C SER A 50 40.51 -10.40 -5.01
N ASN A 51 41.79 -10.60 -4.75
CA ASN A 51 42.43 -11.92 -4.84
C ASN A 51 42.13 -12.83 -3.63
N LEU A 52 41.11 -12.48 -2.83
CA LEU A 52 40.83 -13.09 -1.55
C LEU A 52 39.57 -13.96 -1.61
N THR A 53 39.67 -15.15 -1.05
CA THR A 53 38.53 -16.06 -0.88
C THR A 53 38.02 -16.06 0.55
N MET A 54 36.71 -16.27 0.73
CA MET A 54 36.13 -16.47 2.06
C MET A 54 36.78 -17.61 2.85
N THR A 55 37.33 -18.62 2.15
CA THR A 55 38.06 -19.74 2.76
C THR A 55 39.37 -19.26 3.40
N GLN A 56 40.18 -18.46 2.69
CA GLN A 56 41.43 -17.89 3.23
C GLN A 56 41.15 -16.99 4.44
N ILE A 57 40.09 -16.18 4.36
CA ILE A 57 39.64 -15.29 5.43
C ILE A 57 39.23 -16.10 6.68
N ARG A 58 38.42 -17.14 6.53
CA ARG A 58 37.98 -18.01 7.65
C ARG A 58 39.12 -18.78 8.29
N GLN A 59 40.10 -19.19 7.51
CA GLN A 59 41.32 -19.86 7.99
C GLN A 59 42.33 -18.90 8.61
N LYS A 60 42.01 -17.59 8.74
CA LYS A 60 42.91 -16.54 9.22
C LYS A 60 44.24 -16.47 8.46
N LYS A 61 44.25 -16.86 7.19
CA LYS A 61 45.43 -16.79 6.29
C LYS A 61 45.68 -15.40 5.72
N VAL A 62 44.79 -14.44 6.02
CA VAL A 62 44.83 -13.07 5.50
C VAL A 62 44.91 -12.12 6.70
N THR A 63 45.87 -11.19 6.68
CA THR A 63 46.01 -10.19 7.74
C THR A 63 44.96 -9.09 7.60
N LYS A 64 44.74 -8.31 8.67
CA LYS A 64 43.83 -7.17 8.64
C LYS A 64 44.28 -6.12 7.61
N GLN A 65 45.59 -5.88 7.48
CA GLN A 65 46.15 -4.94 6.52
C GLN A 65 45.78 -5.33 5.09
N THR A 66 45.98 -6.61 4.72
CA THR A 66 45.63 -7.10 3.38
C THR A 66 44.15 -6.94 3.09
N LEU A 67 43.27 -7.16 4.08
CA LEU A 67 41.84 -6.91 3.91
C LEU A 67 41.58 -5.43 3.62
N ILE A 68 42.09 -4.53 4.46
CA ILE A 68 41.89 -3.08 4.29
C ILE A 68 42.33 -2.63 2.89
N LYS A 69 43.53 -3.03 2.47
CA LYS A 69 44.08 -2.71 1.14
C LYS A 69 43.10 -3.08 0.03
N GLU A 70 42.71 -4.35 -0.05
CA GLU A 70 41.89 -4.89 -1.13
C GLU A 70 40.45 -4.32 -1.18
N ILE A 71 39.91 -3.93 -0.02
CA ILE A 71 38.52 -3.45 0.08
C ILE A 71 38.42 -1.95 -0.14
N SER A 72 39.41 -1.20 0.33
CA SER A 72 39.40 0.26 0.33
C SER A 72 39.12 0.84 -1.07
N GLU A 73 39.66 0.22 -2.12
CA GLU A 73 39.44 0.62 -3.51
C GLU A 73 38.02 0.35 -4.01
N GLN A 74 37.30 -0.57 -3.37
CA GLN A 74 36.00 -1.07 -3.82
C GLN A 74 34.84 -0.53 -2.99
N LEU A 75 35.11 0.09 -1.84
CA LEU A 75 34.07 0.45 -0.86
C LEU A 75 33.01 1.40 -1.45
N SER A 76 33.42 2.31 -2.35
CA SER A 76 32.52 3.20 -3.10
C SER A 76 31.47 2.47 -3.96
N GLN A 77 31.82 1.29 -4.49
CA GLN A 77 30.93 0.46 -5.33
C GLN A 77 29.97 -0.39 -4.47
N HIS A 78 30.23 -0.50 -3.17
CA HIS A 78 29.48 -1.34 -2.23
C HIS A 78 28.84 -0.48 -1.14
N TYR A 79 27.90 0.38 -1.55
CA TYR A 79 27.27 1.40 -0.69
C TYR A 79 26.68 0.87 0.63
N LEU A 80 26.11 -0.34 0.65
CA LEU A 80 25.58 -0.93 1.89
C LEU A 80 26.67 -1.18 2.94
N VAL A 81 27.86 -1.59 2.49
CA VAL A 81 29.01 -1.81 3.38
C VAL A 81 29.57 -0.47 3.80
N TYR A 82 29.81 0.45 2.85
CA TYR A 82 30.22 1.83 3.16
C TYR A 82 29.32 2.45 4.25
N ASN A 83 28.00 2.43 4.03
CA ASN A 83 27.04 3.02 4.96
C ASN A 83 27.05 2.35 6.33
N SER A 84 27.29 1.03 6.39
CA SER A 84 27.42 0.29 7.64
C SER A 84 28.69 0.67 8.42
N VAL A 85 29.82 0.83 7.72
CA VAL A 85 31.09 1.25 8.34
C VAL A 85 31.00 2.69 8.83
N VAL A 86 30.50 3.59 8.00
CA VAL A 86 30.29 5.00 8.35
C VAL A 86 29.35 5.14 9.54
N ALA A 87 28.24 4.41 9.59
CA ALA A 87 27.32 4.45 10.71
C ALA A 87 28.00 4.05 12.04
N ALA A 88 28.88 3.06 12.00
CA ALA A 88 29.64 2.64 13.19
C ALA A 88 30.66 3.71 13.61
N SER A 89 31.39 4.30 12.66
CA SER A 89 32.38 5.33 12.95
C SER A 89 31.75 6.64 13.45
N LEU A 90 30.70 7.13 12.79
CA LEU A 90 30.00 8.35 13.19
C LEU A 90 29.30 8.20 14.54
N SER A 91 28.74 7.03 14.86
CA SER A 91 28.18 6.78 16.19
C SER A 91 29.22 6.94 17.31
N ARG A 92 30.48 6.57 17.05
CA ARG A 92 31.57 6.73 18.02
C ARG A 92 32.05 8.18 18.06
N LEU A 93 32.16 8.82 16.90
CA LEU A 93 32.53 10.24 16.82
C LEU A 93 31.53 11.12 17.56
N SER A 94 30.23 10.94 17.36
CA SER A 94 29.22 11.71 18.10
C SER A 94 29.27 11.51 19.61
N ALA A 95 29.68 10.32 20.09
CA ALA A 95 29.90 10.10 21.51
C ALA A 95 31.12 10.87 22.04
N LEU A 96 32.20 10.92 21.25
CA LEU A 96 33.39 11.70 21.59
C LEU A 96 33.12 13.21 21.53
N GLU A 97 32.47 13.70 20.46
CA GLU A 97 32.05 15.10 20.34
C GLU A 97 31.25 15.54 21.56
N PHE A 98 30.28 14.73 21.98
CA PHE A 98 29.49 14.99 23.18
C PHE A 98 30.35 15.00 24.46
N GLU A 99 31.28 14.05 24.62
CA GLU A 99 32.18 14.00 25.78
C GLU A 99 33.05 15.26 25.89
N TYR A 100 33.62 15.72 24.77
CA TYR A 100 34.46 16.92 24.75
C TYR A 100 33.61 18.18 24.95
N LEU A 101 32.47 18.32 24.27
CA LEU A 101 31.62 19.51 24.37
C LEU A 101 30.97 19.70 25.75
N ASN A 102 30.85 18.66 26.57
CA ASN A 102 30.36 18.77 27.95
C ASN A 102 31.48 19.04 28.98
N ARG A 103 32.70 19.33 28.54
CA ARG A 103 33.74 19.88 29.42
C ARG A 103 33.50 21.37 29.61
N GLU A 104 33.91 21.93 30.75
CA GLU A 104 33.64 23.34 31.11
C GLU A 104 33.98 24.34 29.99
N GLU A 105 35.08 24.12 29.25
CA GLU A 105 35.48 24.97 28.12
C GLU A 105 34.61 24.80 26.88
N GLY A 106 34.09 23.60 26.62
CA GLY A 106 33.24 23.29 25.46
C GLY A 106 31.79 23.76 25.65
N GLU A 107 31.29 23.76 26.90
CA GLU A 107 29.93 24.21 27.23
C GLU A 107 29.75 25.72 27.02
N LEU A 108 30.84 26.49 27.15
CA LEU A 108 30.86 27.94 27.00
C LEU A 108 30.76 28.40 25.53
N LEU A 109 31.00 27.50 24.56
CA LEU A 109 30.92 27.80 23.15
C LEU A 109 29.47 27.82 22.68
N THR A 110 29.05 28.88 22.01
CA THR A 110 27.66 29.05 21.57
C THR A 110 27.50 28.87 20.07
N GLU A 111 28.50 29.27 19.28
CA GLU A 111 28.46 29.13 17.83
C GLU A 111 28.97 27.75 17.35
N GLU A 112 28.28 27.19 16.35
CA GLU A 112 28.61 25.87 15.81
C GLU A 112 30.00 25.84 15.14
N CYS A 113 30.42 26.95 14.53
CA CYS A 113 31.76 27.07 13.94
C CYS A 113 32.85 27.07 15.01
N GLU A 114 32.65 27.77 16.13
CA GLU A 114 33.58 27.77 17.26
C GLU A 114 33.69 26.38 17.89
N LYS A 115 32.56 25.69 18.08
CA LYS A 115 32.53 24.30 18.58
C LYS A 115 33.33 23.36 17.70
N LYS A 116 33.18 23.48 16.37
CA LYS A 116 33.90 22.65 15.41
C LYS A 116 35.40 22.93 15.40
N GLU A 117 35.81 24.19 15.44
CA GLU A 117 37.24 24.54 15.51
C GLU A 117 37.86 24.07 16.83
N TRP A 118 37.15 24.26 17.94
CA TRP A 118 37.60 23.78 19.25
C TRP A 118 37.71 22.26 19.29
N LEU A 119 36.71 21.52 18.78
CA LEU A 119 36.77 20.06 18.67
C LEU A 119 37.93 19.59 17.80
N LYS A 120 38.23 20.29 16.69
CA LYS A 120 39.40 20.01 15.85
C LYS A 120 40.68 20.08 16.68
N GLN A 121 40.90 21.18 17.42
CA GLN A 121 42.08 21.35 18.27
C GLN A 121 42.18 20.26 19.36
N GLN A 122 41.06 19.94 20.00
CA GLN A 122 41.02 18.88 21.02
C GLN A 122 41.33 17.49 20.45
N PHE A 123 40.84 17.18 19.24
CA PHE A 123 41.15 15.93 18.57
C PHE A 123 42.60 15.87 18.09
N GLU A 124 43.18 16.97 17.60
CA GLU A 124 44.60 17.06 17.26
C GLU A 124 45.48 16.79 18.48
N GLN A 125 45.20 17.47 19.60
CA GLN A 125 45.92 17.24 20.86
C GLN A 125 45.76 15.80 21.35
N ALA A 126 44.55 15.23 21.24
CA ALA A 126 44.32 13.84 21.63
C ALA A 126 45.08 12.82 20.78
N ILE A 127 45.42 13.13 19.52
CA ILE A 127 46.29 12.28 18.68
C ILE A 127 47.73 12.36 19.17
N GLU A 128 48.22 13.56 19.47
CA GLU A 128 49.58 13.77 19.98
C GLU A 128 49.79 13.08 21.33
N GLU A 129 48.75 13.02 22.15
CA GLU A 129 48.73 12.32 23.45
C GLU A 129 48.42 10.80 23.33
N ASP A 130 48.32 10.25 22.12
CA ASP A 130 47.93 8.84 21.84
C ASP A 130 46.59 8.41 22.49
N LYS A 131 45.71 9.37 22.78
CA LYS A 131 44.36 9.16 23.31
C LYS A 131 43.33 8.94 22.20
N MET A 132 43.62 9.42 20.99
CA MET A 132 42.77 9.28 19.82
C MET A 132 43.56 8.78 18.60
N PRO A 133 43.10 7.74 17.91
CA PRO A 133 43.70 7.29 16.67
C PRO A 133 43.54 8.34 15.55
N PHE A 134 44.61 8.64 14.81
CA PHE A 134 44.57 9.61 13.71
C PHE A 134 43.56 9.25 12.61
N ASP A 135 43.30 7.96 12.36
CA ASP A 135 42.35 7.50 11.35
C ASP A 135 40.89 7.85 11.70
N LEU A 136 40.59 7.93 13.01
CA LEU A 136 39.29 8.40 13.50
C LEU A 136 39.14 9.91 13.28
N PHE A 137 40.22 10.67 13.46
CA PHE A 137 40.21 12.12 13.20
C PHE A 137 40.12 12.43 11.70
N VAL A 138 40.86 11.72 10.85
CA VAL A 138 40.68 11.80 9.38
C VAL A 138 39.24 11.48 8.97
N THR A 139 38.63 10.48 9.61
CA THR A 139 37.22 10.17 9.38
C THR A 139 36.31 11.34 9.79
N TRP A 140 36.57 11.96 10.94
CA TRP A 140 35.80 13.12 11.39
C TRP A 140 35.92 14.30 10.41
N LEU A 141 37.15 14.67 10.05
CA LEU A 141 37.45 15.74 9.08
C LEU A 141 36.77 15.48 7.73
N ARG A 142 36.72 14.22 7.26
CA ARG A 142 36.03 13.87 6.00
C ARG A 142 34.55 14.30 6.01
N PHE A 143 33.88 14.27 7.15
CA PHE A 143 32.48 14.68 7.29
C PHE A 143 32.30 16.16 7.66
N GLN A 144 33.39 16.92 7.83
CA GLN A 144 33.38 18.36 8.04
C GLN A 144 33.96 19.07 6.81
N GLU A 145 33.08 19.51 5.90
CA GLU A 145 33.48 20.13 4.62
C GLU A 145 34.47 21.29 4.79
N SER A 146 34.29 22.10 5.85
CA SER A 146 35.18 23.22 6.20
C SER A 146 36.63 22.82 6.49
N PHE A 147 36.90 21.53 6.79
CA PHE A 147 38.22 21.04 7.18
C PHE A 147 38.82 20.02 6.20
N HIS A 148 38.27 19.90 5.00
CA HIS A 148 38.78 18.98 3.98
C HIS A 148 40.25 19.22 3.62
N SER A 149 40.70 20.48 3.66
CA SER A 149 42.10 20.85 3.40
C SER A 149 43.09 20.31 4.44
N GLU A 150 42.64 20.05 5.66
CA GLU A 150 43.51 19.62 6.78
C GLU A 150 43.85 18.12 6.70
N ILE A 151 43.04 17.34 6.00
CA ILE A 151 43.18 15.87 5.97
C ILE A 151 44.55 15.46 5.42
N GLN A 152 45.06 16.18 4.42
CA GLN A 152 46.38 15.91 3.86
C GLN A 152 47.48 16.07 4.92
N GLY A 153 47.48 17.17 5.67
CA GLY A 153 48.49 17.42 6.70
C GLY A 153 48.47 16.38 7.83
N VAL A 154 47.28 15.90 8.21
CA VAL A 154 47.16 14.81 9.19
C VAL A 154 47.75 13.50 8.66
N LEU A 155 47.49 13.17 7.39
CA LEU A 155 48.03 11.97 6.74
C LEU A 155 49.54 12.05 6.54
N GLU A 156 50.08 13.23 6.23
CA GLU A 156 51.54 13.47 6.13
C GLU A 156 52.22 13.26 7.49
N LYS A 157 51.70 13.87 8.56
CA LYS A 157 52.23 13.67 9.93
C LYS A 157 52.23 12.20 10.35
N ASN A 158 51.24 11.42 9.90
CA ASN A 158 51.03 10.03 10.31
C ASN A 158 51.35 9.00 9.20
N GLY A 159 52.06 9.40 8.14
CA GLY A 159 52.20 8.60 6.91
C GLY A 159 52.79 7.22 7.16
N ASN A 160 53.88 7.14 7.92
CA ASN A 160 54.51 5.86 8.30
C ASN A 160 53.56 4.92 9.05
N GLN A 161 52.74 5.47 9.94
CA GLN A 161 51.76 4.70 10.70
C GLN A 161 50.62 4.23 9.79
N PHE A 162 50.16 5.08 8.87
CA PHE A 162 49.14 4.74 7.88
C PHE A 162 49.59 3.58 6.98
N GLU A 163 50.77 3.69 6.36
CA GLU A 163 51.28 2.65 5.45
C GLU A 163 51.49 1.33 6.20
N ARG A 164 52.00 1.38 7.45
CA ARG A 164 52.16 0.19 8.32
C ARG A 164 50.83 -0.49 8.64
N LEU A 165 49.76 0.27 8.87
CA LEU A 165 48.48 -0.27 9.33
C LEU A 165 47.55 -0.70 8.18
N THR A 166 47.77 -0.18 6.98
CA THR A 166 46.88 -0.42 5.82
C THR A 166 47.57 -1.19 4.69
N SER A 167 48.90 -1.19 4.63
CA SER A 167 49.69 -1.67 3.49
C SER A 167 49.36 -0.98 2.15
N LEU A 168 48.72 0.19 2.22
CA LEU A 168 48.57 1.12 1.10
C LEU A 168 49.69 2.14 1.16
N THR A 169 50.29 2.42 0.00
CA THR A 169 51.30 3.46 -0.15
C THR A 169 50.60 4.80 -0.37
N LEU A 170 50.97 5.82 0.40
CA LEU A 170 50.49 7.18 0.14
C LEU A 170 51.14 7.71 -1.14
N PRO A 171 50.40 8.41 -2.03
CA PRO A 171 50.95 8.99 -3.23
C PRO A 171 52.13 9.91 -2.96
N ASP A 172 53.02 10.07 -3.93
CA ASP A 172 54.22 10.93 -3.79
C ASP A 172 53.89 12.43 -3.63
N SER A 173 52.62 12.81 -3.82
CA SER A 173 52.12 14.15 -3.48
C SER A 173 52.07 14.42 -1.97
N PHE A 174 52.16 13.39 -1.13
CA PHE A 174 52.19 13.50 0.33
C PHE A 174 53.64 13.57 0.82
N GLN A 175 53.98 14.60 1.59
CA GLN A 175 55.34 14.79 2.10
C GLN A 175 55.51 14.21 3.51
N PHE A 176 56.22 13.08 3.63
CA PHE A 176 56.61 12.52 4.93
C PHE A 176 57.85 11.64 4.81
N ASP A 177 58.60 11.50 5.92
CA ASP A 177 59.81 10.69 5.98
C ASP A 177 59.47 9.19 5.90
N ARG A 178 59.50 8.59 4.70
CA ARG A 178 59.45 7.14 4.50
C ARG A 178 60.74 6.49 5.02
N LYS A 179 60.85 6.35 6.35
CA LYS A 179 61.93 5.54 6.93
C LYS A 179 61.64 4.07 6.61
N GLU A 180 62.52 3.42 5.85
CA GLU A 180 62.49 1.96 5.71
C GLU A 180 62.61 1.33 7.10
N ILE A 181 61.49 0.87 7.65
CA ILE A 181 61.51 0.06 8.87
C ILE A 181 61.84 -1.37 8.42
N ASP A 182 63.13 -1.65 8.34
CA ASP A 182 63.62 -3.02 8.24
C ASP A 182 63.29 -3.74 9.57
N LEU A 183 62.36 -4.70 9.51
CA LEU A 183 61.75 -5.35 10.67
C LEU A 183 62.68 -6.34 11.40
N ASN A 184 64.00 -6.24 11.21
CA ASN A 184 64.93 -7.32 11.50
C ASN A 184 66.27 -6.88 12.10
N VAL A 185 66.31 -5.97 13.08
CA VAL A 185 67.59 -5.70 13.78
C VAL A 185 67.39 -5.33 15.26
N PHE A 186 67.35 -6.33 16.14
CA PHE A 186 68.07 -6.20 17.41
C PHE A 186 69.48 -6.70 17.10
N THR A 187 70.47 -5.81 17.03
CA THR A 187 71.84 -6.24 16.74
C THR A 187 72.35 -7.12 17.87
N THR A 188 73.03 -8.21 17.52
CA THR A 188 73.74 -9.10 18.45
C THR A 188 74.70 -8.33 19.37
N GLN A 189 75.15 -7.15 18.95
CA GLN A 189 76.07 -6.27 19.66
C GLN A 189 75.47 -5.66 20.93
N GLU A 190 74.22 -5.20 20.89
CA GLU A 190 73.55 -4.64 22.08
C GLU A 190 73.32 -5.71 23.15
N ARG A 191 73.11 -6.97 22.73
CA ARG A 191 73.02 -8.11 23.64
C ARG A 191 74.37 -8.47 24.26
N ILE A 192 75.45 -8.33 23.50
CA ILE A 192 76.82 -8.58 23.99
C ILE A 192 77.25 -7.46 24.95
N ASP A 193 76.97 -6.20 24.65
CA ASP A 193 77.32 -5.06 25.51
C ASP A 193 76.57 -5.10 26.85
N LEU A 194 75.31 -5.58 26.85
CA LEU A 194 74.56 -5.81 28.08
C LEU A 194 75.15 -6.97 28.91
N ALA A 195 75.56 -8.07 28.26
CA ALA A 195 76.19 -9.20 28.94
C ALA A 195 77.57 -8.83 29.53
N VAL A 196 78.36 -8.01 28.83
CA VAL A 196 79.65 -7.51 29.31
C VAL A 196 79.48 -6.58 30.51
N LYS A 197 78.48 -5.68 30.49
CA LYS A 197 78.17 -4.82 31.65
C LYS A 197 77.76 -5.61 32.89
N VAL A 198 76.96 -6.67 32.70
CA VAL A 198 76.56 -7.56 33.81
C VAL A 198 77.77 -8.31 34.37
N LEU A 199 78.66 -8.83 33.52
CA LEU A 199 79.86 -9.54 33.97
C LEU A 199 80.87 -8.64 34.70
N GLN A 200 81.03 -7.39 34.25
CA GLN A 200 81.88 -6.41 34.94
C GLN A 200 81.34 -5.99 36.31
N SER A 201 80.01 -5.98 36.50
CA SER A 201 79.39 -5.69 37.80
C SER A 201 79.59 -6.80 38.84
N ILE A 202 79.95 -8.01 38.43
CA ILE A 202 80.17 -9.17 39.31
C ILE A 202 81.62 -9.22 39.84
N GLN A 203 82.58 -8.54 39.19
CA GLN A 203 84.01 -8.71 39.45
C GLN A 203 84.60 -7.76 40.51
N ILE A 204 83.82 -6.86 41.12
CA ILE A 204 84.30 -5.81 42.05
C ILE A 204 83.56 -5.80 43.42
N ALA A 205 82.62 -6.70 43.69
CA ALA A 205 81.95 -6.75 45.00
C ALA A 205 82.79 -7.59 46.02
N PRO A 206 83.07 -7.08 47.24
CA PRO A 206 83.67 -7.87 48.32
C PRO A 206 82.78 -9.08 48.68
N GLU A 207 83.35 -10.20 49.13
CA GLU A 207 82.60 -11.41 49.51
C GLU A 207 81.44 -11.16 50.50
N SER A 208 81.53 -10.11 51.33
CA SER A 208 80.47 -9.67 52.24
C SER A 208 79.26 -9.03 51.53
N GLU A 209 79.46 -8.30 50.42
CA GLU A 209 78.37 -7.75 49.60
C GLU A 209 77.73 -8.84 48.74
N ILE A 210 78.52 -9.82 48.28
CA ILE A 210 78.01 -10.99 47.55
C ILE A 210 77.06 -11.80 48.45
N HIS A 211 77.40 -12.01 49.71
CA HIS A 211 76.51 -12.69 50.66
C HIS A 211 75.22 -11.91 50.95
N SER A 212 75.30 -10.59 51.12
CA SER A 212 74.11 -9.72 51.25
C SER A 212 73.22 -9.79 50.01
N LEU A 213 73.80 -9.71 48.81
CA LEU A 213 73.09 -9.81 47.54
C LEU A 213 72.42 -11.18 47.35
N ILE A 214 73.08 -12.26 47.79
CA ILE A 214 72.50 -13.62 47.75
C ILE A 214 71.29 -13.70 48.68
N GLU A 215 71.36 -13.12 49.87
CA GLU A 215 70.26 -13.18 50.84
C GLU A 215 69.09 -12.29 50.40
N ASP A 216 69.36 -11.08 49.91
CA ASP A 216 68.35 -10.21 49.28
C ASP A 216 67.74 -10.87 48.04
N SER A 217 68.54 -11.60 47.25
CA SER A 217 68.06 -12.35 46.10
C SER A 217 67.20 -13.55 46.50
N LYS A 218 67.50 -14.24 47.60
CA LYS A 218 66.65 -15.31 48.15
C LYS A 218 65.33 -14.75 48.65
N GLU A 219 65.38 -13.65 49.37
CA GLU A 219 64.17 -13.01 49.91
C GLU A 219 63.28 -12.49 48.78
N ASN A 220 63.88 -11.91 47.74
CA ASN A 220 63.18 -11.56 46.49
C ASN A 220 62.64 -12.77 45.75
N MET A 221 63.38 -13.88 45.67
CA MET A 221 62.88 -15.13 45.08
C MET A 221 61.66 -15.65 45.84
N GLU A 222 61.70 -15.66 47.17
CA GLU A 222 60.60 -16.14 48.00
C GLU A 222 59.37 -15.22 47.85
N ARG A 223 59.58 -13.91 47.75
CA ARG A 223 58.52 -12.92 47.48
C ARG A 223 57.89 -13.12 46.11
N LEU A 224 58.70 -13.32 45.07
CA LEU A 224 58.25 -13.60 43.71
C LEU A 224 57.52 -14.94 43.64
N LYS A 225 57.96 -15.95 44.38
CA LYS A 225 57.31 -17.26 44.45
C LYS A 225 55.90 -17.15 45.05
N LYS A 226 55.75 -16.42 46.16
CA LYS A 226 54.44 -16.12 46.76
C LYS A 226 53.54 -15.32 45.81
N GLN A 227 54.08 -14.34 45.09
CA GLN A 227 53.32 -13.62 44.07
C GLN A 227 52.89 -14.55 42.92
N ASN A 228 53.75 -15.46 42.48
CA ASN A 228 53.44 -16.43 41.44
C ASN A 228 52.32 -17.39 41.87
N GLU A 229 52.36 -17.88 43.10
CA GLU A 229 51.27 -18.68 43.68
C GLU A 229 49.95 -17.89 43.74
N HIS A 230 49.99 -16.64 44.20
CA HIS A 230 48.81 -15.77 44.20
C HIS A 230 48.23 -15.58 42.78
N TRP A 231 49.07 -15.32 41.78
CA TRP A 231 48.63 -15.17 40.38
C TRP A 231 48.07 -16.48 39.81
N ARG A 232 48.61 -17.64 40.19
CA ARG A 232 48.06 -18.95 39.81
C ARG A 232 46.67 -19.17 40.40
N GLU A 233 46.46 -18.84 41.67
CA GLU A 233 45.16 -18.93 42.32
C GLU A 233 44.13 -17.99 41.67
N GLN A 234 44.50 -16.73 41.43
CA GLN A 234 43.64 -15.78 40.72
C GLN A 234 43.30 -16.26 39.31
N SER A 235 44.27 -16.78 38.56
CA SER A 235 44.03 -17.34 37.24
C SER A 235 43.08 -18.54 37.27
N ALA A 236 43.14 -19.38 38.30
CA ALA A 236 42.21 -20.50 38.47
C ALA A 236 40.78 -20.01 38.74
N ILE A 237 40.62 -18.98 39.60
CA ILE A 237 39.32 -18.36 39.91
C ILE A 237 38.71 -17.74 38.64
N TYR A 238 39.47 -16.91 37.91
CA TYR A 238 39.00 -16.29 36.68
C TYR A 238 38.71 -17.34 35.59
N GLY A 239 39.54 -18.36 35.46
CA GLY A 239 39.29 -19.49 34.57
C GLY A 239 37.97 -20.21 34.87
N GLY A 240 37.63 -20.39 36.16
CA GLY A 240 36.34 -20.93 36.59
C GLY A 240 35.16 -20.03 36.23
N GLN A 241 35.29 -18.71 36.44
CA GLN A 241 34.26 -17.73 36.10
C GLN A 241 34.00 -17.67 34.58
N VAL A 242 35.06 -17.69 33.76
CA VAL A 242 34.96 -17.72 32.30
C VAL A 242 34.18 -18.97 31.84
N LYS A 243 34.53 -20.15 32.36
CA LYS A 243 33.80 -21.39 32.04
C LYS A 243 32.31 -21.33 32.42
N LYS A 244 31.98 -20.71 33.56
CA LYS A 244 30.58 -20.52 33.98
C LYS A 244 29.84 -19.59 33.02
N LYS A 245 30.44 -18.45 32.68
CA LYS A 245 29.88 -17.48 31.72
C LYS A 245 29.73 -18.05 30.32
N GLU A 246 30.66 -18.90 29.90
CA GLU A 246 30.59 -19.58 28.61
C GLU A 246 29.40 -20.57 28.56
N LYS A 247 29.15 -21.34 29.64
CA LYS A 247 27.96 -22.19 29.75
C LYS A 247 26.66 -21.38 29.71
N GLU A 248 26.58 -20.26 30.45
CA GLU A 248 25.44 -19.34 30.43
C GLU A 248 25.20 -18.78 29.02
N TRP A 249 26.26 -18.39 28.32
CA TRP A 249 26.19 -17.87 26.95
C TRP A 249 25.68 -18.91 25.95
N VAL A 250 26.15 -20.16 26.04
CA VAL A 250 25.68 -21.26 25.18
C VAL A 250 24.18 -21.52 25.39
N GLN A 251 23.70 -21.48 26.65
CA GLN A 251 22.28 -21.63 26.96
C GLN A 251 21.43 -20.48 26.40
N LEU A 252 21.88 -19.24 26.57
CA LEU A 252 21.21 -18.05 26.03
C LEU A 252 21.17 -18.09 24.50
N LYS A 253 22.24 -18.52 23.85
CA LYS A 253 22.29 -18.68 22.40
C LYS A 253 21.28 -19.71 21.91
N LYS A 254 21.17 -20.85 22.59
CA LYS A 254 20.16 -21.88 22.27
C LYS A 254 18.73 -21.33 22.39
N LYS A 255 18.42 -20.62 23.47
CA LYS A 255 17.11 -19.95 23.66
C LYS A 255 16.82 -18.93 22.56
N LEU A 256 17.83 -18.15 22.16
CA LEU A 256 17.69 -17.18 21.07
C LEU A 256 17.38 -17.85 19.74
N ASP A 257 18.04 -18.97 19.44
CA ASP A 257 17.79 -19.73 18.22
C ASP A 257 16.39 -20.38 18.21
N GLU A 258 15.92 -20.89 19.36
CA GLU A 258 14.54 -21.38 19.53
C GLU A 258 13.50 -20.28 19.29
N GLU A 259 13.70 -19.08 19.87
CA GLU A 259 12.80 -17.93 19.66
C GLU A 259 12.82 -17.41 18.22
N ARG A 260 13.97 -17.49 17.53
CA ARG A 260 14.07 -17.16 16.10
C ARG A 260 13.24 -18.10 15.23
N VAL A 261 13.26 -19.40 15.54
CA VAL A 261 12.43 -20.39 14.84
C VAL A 261 10.96 -20.11 15.08
N LYS A 262 10.52 -19.92 16.35
CA LYS A 262 9.13 -19.55 16.68
C LYS A 262 8.67 -18.29 15.95
N THR A 263 9.51 -17.25 15.93
CA THR A 263 9.21 -16.00 15.23
C THR A 263 9.04 -16.21 13.71
N LYS A 264 9.81 -17.11 13.11
CA LYS A 264 9.69 -17.45 11.68
C LYS A 264 8.36 -18.16 11.40
N THR A 265 7.97 -19.11 12.25
CA THR A 265 6.68 -19.82 12.16
C THR A 265 5.51 -18.86 12.30
N LEU A 266 5.51 -18.01 13.35
CA LEU A 266 4.46 -17.00 13.55
C LEU A 266 4.36 -16.03 12.38
N LYS A 267 5.48 -15.61 11.77
CA LYS A 267 5.45 -14.78 10.55
C LYS A 267 4.80 -15.46 9.37
N GLN A 268 4.99 -16.77 9.20
CA GLN A 268 4.32 -17.54 8.15
C GLN A 268 2.82 -17.64 8.44
N GLU A 269 2.44 -17.89 9.69
CA GLU A 269 1.03 -17.96 10.09
C GLU A 269 0.30 -16.63 9.90
N VAL A 270 0.92 -15.50 10.28
CA VAL A 270 0.39 -14.15 10.03
C VAL A 270 0.16 -13.92 8.54
N LYS A 271 1.10 -14.31 7.66
CA LYS A 271 0.91 -14.20 6.20
C LYS A 271 -0.27 -15.03 5.71
N THR A 272 -0.41 -16.25 6.21
CA THR A 272 -1.54 -17.13 5.85
C THR A 272 -2.88 -16.54 6.30
N GLN A 273 -2.95 -16.02 7.53
CA GLN A 273 -4.16 -15.37 8.04
C GLN A 273 -4.49 -14.09 7.26
N GLN A 274 -3.48 -13.29 6.91
CA GLN A 274 -3.66 -12.08 6.11
C GLN A 274 -4.22 -12.40 4.71
N LYS A 275 -3.76 -13.50 4.09
CA LYS A 275 -4.34 -14.00 2.85
C LYS A 275 -5.80 -14.42 3.02
N LYS A 276 -6.13 -15.18 4.07
CA LYS A 276 -7.53 -15.57 4.38
C LYS A 276 -8.45 -14.37 4.57
N ILE A 277 -7.97 -13.32 5.25
CA ILE A 277 -8.73 -12.07 5.44
C ILE A 277 -9.00 -11.39 4.09
N GLN A 278 -7.98 -11.31 3.22
CA GLN A 278 -8.13 -10.71 1.90
C GLN A 278 -9.09 -11.50 0.99
N ASP A 279 -9.00 -12.83 1.02
CA ASP A 279 -9.92 -13.72 0.30
C ASP A 279 -11.37 -13.54 0.83
N SER A 280 -11.55 -13.44 2.15
CA SER A 280 -12.85 -13.21 2.78
C SER A 280 -13.44 -11.84 2.41
N TYR A 281 -12.62 -10.79 2.40
CA TYR A 281 -13.05 -9.44 2.00
C TYR A 281 -13.50 -9.42 0.53
N THR A 282 -12.75 -10.08 -0.35
CA THR A 282 -13.09 -10.18 -1.78
C THR A 282 -14.43 -10.91 -1.98
N ARG A 283 -14.66 -12.02 -1.26
CA ARG A 283 -15.94 -12.74 -1.29
C ARG A 283 -17.11 -11.90 -0.77
N ALA A 284 -16.89 -11.12 0.29
CA ALA A 284 -17.92 -10.24 0.83
C ALA A 284 -18.32 -9.16 -0.19
N GLN A 285 -17.35 -8.57 -0.90
CA GLN A 285 -17.63 -7.61 -1.96
C GLN A 285 -18.44 -8.22 -3.12
N PHE A 286 -18.10 -9.44 -3.55
CA PHE A 286 -18.89 -10.14 -4.57
C PHE A 286 -20.32 -10.43 -4.10
N ALA A 287 -20.49 -10.92 -2.87
CA ALA A 287 -21.82 -11.18 -2.31
C ALA A 287 -22.65 -9.88 -2.16
N GLU A 288 -22.00 -8.76 -1.84
CA GLU A 288 -22.65 -7.46 -1.80
C GLU A 288 -23.13 -7.00 -3.19
N GLN A 289 -22.29 -7.17 -4.21
CA GLN A 289 -22.68 -6.89 -5.60
C GLN A 289 -23.84 -7.77 -6.08
N GLU A 290 -23.82 -9.07 -5.76
CA GLU A 290 -24.93 -9.99 -6.09
C GLU A 290 -26.21 -9.59 -5.37
N ARG A 291 -26.13 -9.23 -4.08
CA ARG A 291 -27.28 -8.73 -3.31
C ARG A 291 -27.87 -7.49 -3.96
N ASP A 292 -27.04 -6.53 -4.35
CA ASP A 292 -27.50 -5.27 -4.94
C ASP A 292 -28.15 -5.51 -6.32
N GLN A 293 -27.62 -6.43 -7.12
CA GLN A 293 -28.25 -6.87 -8.37
C GLN A 293 -29.62 -7.52 -8.11
N MET A 294 -29.73 -8.40 -7.11
CA MET A 294 -31.02 -9.00 -6.74
C MET A 294 -32.01 -7.95 -6.25
N ILE A 295 -31.57 -6.96 -5.47
CA ILE A 295 -32.42 -5.85 -5.01
C ILE A 295 -32.96 -5.06 -6.21
N GLN A 296 -32.13 -4.79 -7.22
CA GLN A 296 -32.56 -4.11 -8.45
C GLN A 296 -33.61 -4.93 -9.20
N GLN A 297 -33.40 -6.24 -9.39
CA GLN A 297 -34.37 -7.13 -10.03
C GLN A 297 -35.70 -7.19 -9.26
N VAL A 298 -35.66 -7.32 -7.94
CA VAL A 298 -36.86 -7.32 -7.09
C VAL A 298 -37.61 -5.98 -7.19
N THR A 299 -36.87 -4.86 -7.28
CA THR A 299 -37.46 -3.53 -7.46
C THR A 299 -38.17 -3.41 -8.81
N GLN A 300 -37.55 -3.91 -9.89
CA GLN A 300 -38.16 -3.95 -11.22
C GLN A 300 -39.43 -4.81 -11.23
N LEU A 301 -39.37 -6.03 -10.71
CA LEU A 301 -40.53 -6.92 -10.63
C LEU A 301 -41.67 -6.34 -9.78
N LYS A 302 -41.35 -5.56 -8.73
CA LYS A 302 -42.36 -4.84 -7.95
C LYS A 302 -43.04 -3.74 -8.77
N ALA A 303 -42.28 -2.99 -9.57
CA ALA A 303 -42.83 -1.96 -10.45
C ALA A 303 -43.73 -2.58 -11.53
N GLU A 304 -43.28 -3.65 -12.19
CA GLU A 304 -44.07 -4.40 -13.17
C GLU A 304 -45.36 -4.94 -12.55
N LYS A 305 -45.29 -5.51 -11.34
CA LYS A 305 -46.48 -5.97 -10.62
C LYS A 305 -47.47 -4.82 -10.36
N GLN A 306 -46.99 -3.65 -9.97
CA GLN A 306 -47.85 -2.48 -9.73
C GLN A 306 -48.53 -2.01 -11.02
N GLN A 307 -47.79 -1.98 -12.13
CA GLN A 307 -48.35 -1.66 -13.44
C GLN A 307 -49.44 -2.66 -13.83
N TRP A 308 -49.18 -3.96 -13.69
CA TRP A 308 -50.16 -5.02 -13.97
C TRP A 308 -51.44 -4.88 -13.12
N LEU A 309 -51.29 -4.50 -11.85
CA LEU A 309 -52.44 -4.25 -10.97
C LEU A 309 -53.26 -3.05 -11.43
N ALA A 310 -52.61 -1.96 -11.85
CA ALA A 310 -53.27 -0.77 -12.37
C ALA A 310 -54.01 -1.07 -13.69
N GLU A 311 -53.37 -1.76 -14.63
CA GLU A 311 -53.97 -2.19 -15.90
C GLU A 311 -55.18 -3.10 -15.65
N ARG A 312 -55.08 -4.05 -14.71
CA ARG A 312 -56.19 -4.92 -14.32
C ARG A 312 -57.36 -4.13 -13.74
N GLN A 313 -57.09 -3.11 -12.92
CA GLN A 313 -58.14 -2.26 -12.36
C GLN A 313 -58.85 -1.46 -13.46
N GLN A 314 -58.10 -0.82 -14.35
CA GLN A 314 -58.67 -0.09 -15.49
C GLN A 314 -59.52 -0.98 -16.39
N TRP A 315 -59.06 -2.21 -16.65
CA TRP A 315 -59.82 -3.19 -17.40
C TRP A 315 -61.13 -3.55 -16.69
N SER A 316 -61.09 -3.78 -15.38
CA SER A 316 -62.29 -4.06 -14.58
C SER A 316 -63.30 -2.91 -14.59
N GLU A 317 -62.83 -1.67 -14.46
CA GLU A 317 -63.69 -0.47 -14.54
C GLU A 317 -64.29 -0.33 -15.94
N SER A 318 -63.51 -0.61 -16.98
CA SER A 318 -64.01 -0.62 -18.37
C SER A 318 -65.07 -1.69 -18.59
N GLN A 319 -64.88 -2.92 -18.08
CA GLN A 319 -65.88 -3.99 -18.15
C GLN A 319 -67.19 -3.57 -17.47
N TYR A 320 -67.10 -3.00 -16.27
CA TYR A 320 -68.28 -2.50 -15.56
C TYR A 320 -69.03 -1.41 -16.34
N ASN A 321 -68.30 -0.47 -16.96
CA ASN A 321 -68.91 0.56 -17.80
C ASN A 321 -69.59 -0.03 -19.04
N TRP A 322 -69.00 -1.03 -19.68
CA TRP A 322 -69.63 -1.76 -20.78
C TRP A 322 -70.91 -2.49 -20.34
N GLU A 323 -70.92 -3.08 -19.14
CA GLU A 323 -72.12 -3.71 -18.58
C GLU A 323 -73.24 -2.68 -18.35
N ILE A 324 -72.92 -1.49 -17.83
CA ILE A 324 -73.89 -0.39 -17.69
C ILE A 324 -74.48 0.01 -19.05
N GLN A 325 -73.63 0.26 -20.05
CA GLN A 325 -74.06 0.63 -21.39
C GLN A 325 -74.93 -0.46 -22.04
N LEU A 326 -74.58 -1.73 -21.83
CA LEU A 326 -75.37 -2.85 -22.34
C LEU A 326 -76.77 -2.88 -21.71
N VAL A 327 -76.89 -2.59 -20.42
CA VAL A 327 -78.19 -2.48 -19.73
C VAL A 327 -79.00 -1.29 -20.29
N GLU A 328 -78.37 -0.15 -20.53
CA GLU A 328 -79.01 1.03 -21.12
C GLU A 328 -79.51 0.75 -22.54
N TRP A 329 -78.67 0.21 -23.42
CA TRP A 329 -79.08 -0.20 -24.76
C TRP A 329 -80.19 -1.25 -24.75
N THR A 330 -80.16 -2.19 -23.80
CA THR A 330 -81.23 -3.17 -23.65
C THR A 330 -82.55 -2.51 -23.27
N LYS A 331 -82.53 -1.49 -22.39
CA LYS A 331 -83.72 -0.71 -22.03
C LYS A 331 -84.25 0.07 -23.24
N GLU A 332 -83.39 0.79 -23.96
CA GLU A 332 -83.76 1.53 -25.17
C GLU A 332 -84.35 0.59 -26.24
N ARG A 333 -83.69 -0.55 -26.51
CA ARG A 333 -84.21 -1.56 -27.43
C ARG A 333 -85.61 -2.02 -27.03
N ASN A 334 -85.85 -2.28 -25.75
CA ASN A 334 -87.16 -2.72 -25.27
C ASN A 334 -88.21 -1.59 -25.39
N GLN A 335 -87.84 -0.32 -25.18
CA GLN A 335 -88.73 0.82 -25.41
C GLN A 335 -89.12 0.95 -26.88
N TYR A 336 -88.14 0.88 -27.80
CA TYR A 336 -88.41 0.90 -29.24
C TYR A 336 -89.25 -0.29 -29.69
N GLN A 337 -89.04 -1.47 -29.10
CA GLN A 337 -89.85 -2.65 -29.38
C GLN A 337 -91.31 -2.44 -28.95
N GLN A 338 -91.56 -1.88 -27.76
CA GLN A 338 -92.91 -1.55 -27.30
C GLN A 338 -93.59 -0.51 -28.19
N GLU A 339 -92.85 0.52 -28.63
CA GLU A 339 -93.39 1.54 -29.52
C GLU A 339 -93.69 0.98 -30.92
N LEU A 340 -92.83 0.09 -31.44
CA LEU A 340 -93.08 -0.62 -32.68
C LEU A 340 -94.35 -1.47 -32.59
N GLU A 341 -94.54 -2.21 -31.50
CA GLU A 341 -95.76 -2.99 -31.25
C GLU A 341 -97.00 -2.08 -31.17
N ARG A 342 -96.90 -0.92 -30.51
CA ARG A 342 -97.98 0.08 -30.47
C ARG A 342 -98.34 0.58 -31.87
N LEU A 343 -97.34 0.99 -32.66
CA LEU A 343 -97.54 1.49 -34.03
C LEU A 343 -98.10 0.40 -34.95
N GLN A 344 -97.68 -0.86 -34.78
CA GLN A 344 -98.23 -1.99 -35.52
C GLN A 344 -99.71 -2.22 -35.18
N ALA A 345 -100.07 -2.16 -33.90
CA ALA A 345 -101.45 -2.27 -33.45
C ALA A 345 -102.32 -1.11 -33.97
N GLU A 346 -101.82 0.12 -33.92
CA GLU A 346 -102.50 1.31 -34.46
C GLU A 346 -102.70 1.22 -35.98
N LYS A 347 -101.67 0.81 -36.71
CA LYS A 347 -101.75 0.54 -38.16
C LYS A 347 -102.79 -0.53 -38.47
N GLN A 348 -102.87 -1.59 -37.67
CA GLN A 348 -103.87 -2.65 -37.85
C GLN A 348 -105.28 -2.12 -37.60
N LYS A 349 -105.47 -1.32 -36.54
CA LYS A 349 -106.74 -0.67 -36.24
C LYS A 349 -107.18 0.27 -37.37
N LEU A 350 -106.28 1.12 -37.88
CA LEU A 350 -106.56 1.99 -39.02
C LEU A 350 -106.91 1.20 -40.29
N ARG A 351 -106.29 0.04 -40.51
CA ARG A 351 -106.66 -0.86 -41.62
C ARG A 351 -108.07 -1.40 -41.47
N GLU A 352 -108.47 -1.80 -40.26
CA GLU A 352 -109.81 -2.28 -39.96
C GLU A 352 -110.87 -1.16 -40.10
N GLU A 353 -110.56 0.05 -39.62
CA GLU A 353 -111.38 1.25 -39.80
C GLU A 353 -111.52 1.63 -41.28
N LEU A 354 -110.44 1.56 -42.06
CA LEU A 354 -110.48 1.79 -43.51
C LEU A 354 -111.33 0.72 -44.20
N GLN A 355 -111.15 -0.56 -43.87
CA GLN A 355 -111.91 -1.66 -44.45
C GLN A 355 -113.41 -1.54 -44.15
N THR A 356 -113.78 -1.22 -42.91
CA THR A 356 -115.18 -1.00 -42.52
C THR A 356 -115.78 0.21 -43.23
N THR A 357 -115.00 1.28 -43.40
CA THR A 357 -115.41 2.45 -44.19
C THR A 357 -115.62 2.09 -45.66
N ILE A 358 -114.72 1.31 -46.26
CA ILE A 358 -114.87 0.78 -47.64
C ILE A 358 -116.15 -0.04 -47.75
N CYS A 359 -116.37 -1.01 -46.86
CA CYS A 359 -117.61 -1.82 -46.87
C CYS A 359 -118.87 -0.95 -46.74
N ALA A 360 -118.86 0.07 -45.88
CA ALA A 360 -119.97 1.00 -45.73
C ALA A 360 -120.21 1.85 -46.99
N TYR A 361 -119.14 2.26 -47.68
CA TYR A 361 -119.24 2.93 -48.98
C TYR A 361 -119.77 2.00 -50.06
N GLU A 362 -119.30 0.75 -50.12
CA GLU A 362 -119.80 -0.27 -51.05
C GLU A 362 -121.29 -0.54 -50.82
N GLN A 363 -121.74 -0.67 -49.57
CA GLN A 363 -123.16 -0.80 -49.22
C GLN A 363 -123.99 0.41 -49.65
N LYS A 364 -123.51 1.64 -49.37
CA LYS A 364 -124.19 2.85 -49.84
C LYS A 364 -124.26 2.94 -51.36
N LEU A 365 -123.20 2.51 -52.05
CA LEU A 365 -123.18 2.48 -53.51
C LEU A 365 -124.22 1.49 -54.05
N GLU A 366 -124.31 0.30 -53.44
CA GLU A 366 -125.31 -0.71 -53.77
C GLU A 366 -126.73 -0.21 -53.48
N GLU A 367 -126.96 0.45 -52.34
CA GLU A 367 -128.24 1.11 -52.02
C GLU A 367 -128.59 2.19 -53.04
N GLN A 368 -127.64 3.04 -53.43
CA GLN A 368 -127.87 4.06 -54.46
C GLN A 368 -128.14 3.46 -55.85
N GLN A 369 -127.47 2.35 -56.21
CA GLN A 369 -127.74 1.63 -57.45
C GLN A 369 -129.14 0.99 -57.41
N ASN A 370 -129.52 0.39 -56.28
CA ASN A 370 -130.86 -0.16 -56.07
C ASN A 370 -131.94 0.93 -56.09
N GLN A 371 -131.68 2.09 -55.50
CA GLN A 371 -132.56 3.26 -55.59
C GLN A 371 -132.69 3.75 -57.03
N ARG A 372 -131.59 3.88 -57.78
CA ARG A 372 -131.62 4.18 -59.22
C ARG A 372 -132.43 3.15 -60.00
N HIS A 373 -132.27 1.86 -59.73
CA HIS A 373 -133.10 0.82 -60.36
C HIS A 373 -134.58 0.91 -59.97
N GLN A 374 -134.91 1.32 -58.74
CA GLN A 374 -136.30 1.57 -58.32
C GLN A 374 -136.88 2.84 -58.95
N GLU A 375 -136.07 3.89 -59.13
CA GLU A 375 -136.45 5.12 -59.84
C GLU A 375 -136.62 4.87 -61.34
N GLU A 376 -135.72 4.13 -61.98
CA GLU A 376 -135.87 3.64 -63.35
C GLU A 376 -137.11 2.74 -63.51
N ALA A 377 -137.45 1.94 -62.49
CA ALA A 377 -138.67 1.13 -62.46
C ALA A 377 -139.95 1.96 -62.23
N LYS A 378 -139.88 3.10 -61.53
CA LYS A 378 -140.97 4.08 -61.40
C LYS A 378 -141.17 4.89 -62.69
N ILE A 379 -140.09 5.28 -63.36
CA ILE A 379 -140.12 6.04 -64.61
C ILE A 379 -140.69 5.20 -65.78
N LYS A 380 -140.60 3.87 -65.73
CA LYS A 380 -141.15 2.96 -66.77
C LYS A 380 -142.65 2.61 -66.65
N ARG A 381 -143.44 3.22 -65.75
CA ARG A 381 -144.90 2.94 -65.62
C ARG A 381 -145.84 4.11 -65.93
N THR A 382 -145.35 5.25 -66.41
CA THR A 382 -146.20 6.33 -66.93
C THR A 382 -145.67 6.89 -68.25
N SER A 383 -146.34 6.48 -69.33
CA SER A 383 -146.59 7.16 -70.60
C SER A 383 -145.43 7.79 -71.40
N THR A 384 -145.33 7.30 -72.64
CA THR A 384 -144.86 8.00 -73.85
C THR A 384 -145.37 9.44 -73.96
N VAL A 385 -144.50 10.36 -74.38
CA VAL A 385 -144.61 11.32 -75.51
C VAL A 385 -143.33 12.18 -75.52
N PRO A 386 -142.79 12.58 -76.70
CA PRO A 386 -141.47 13.21 -76.85
C PRO A 386 -141.53 14.74 -76.77
N ILE A 387 -140.36 15.40 -76.66
CA ILE A 387 -139.94 16.65 -77.36
C ILE A 387 -138.66 17.26 -76.71
N ASP A 388 -137.70 17.55 -77.61
CA ASP A 388 -136.71 18.64 -77.78
C ASP A 388 -135.80 19.22 -76.67
N ASP A 389 -134.56 19.40 -77.15
CA ASP A 389 -133.64 20.53 -77.09
C ASP A 389 -133.31 21.29 -75.79
N ASP A 390 -132.00 21.49 -75.71
CA ASP A 390 -131.25 22.59 -75.15
C ASP A 390 -130.96 22.65 -73.63
N GLU A 391 -129.64 22.74 -73.44
CA GLU A 391 -128.95 23.70 -72.59
C GLU A 391 -128.52 23.32 -71.16
N LEU A 392 -127.22 23.58 -71.02
CA LEU A 392 -126.47 24.10 -69.88
C LEU A 392 -125.94 23.09 -68.85
N ASP A 393 -124.62 22.92 -68.77
CA ASP A 393 -123.59 23.84 -68.23
C ASP A 393 -123.53 23.85 -66.71
N GLY A 394 -122.29 23.87 -66.22
CA GLY A 394 -121.99 24.32 -64.88
C GLY A 394 -122.07 23.25 -63.80
N LEU A 395 -120.91 22.67 -63.47
CA LEU A 395 -120.36 22.71 -62.10
C LEU A 395 -118.91 22.18 -62.12
N PHE A 396 -118.01 22.97 -62.73
CA PHE A 396 -116.67 23.17 -62.18
C PHE A 396 -116.84 23.63 -60.71
N SER A 397 -116.04 23.26 -59.72
CA SER A 397 -114.65 23.71 -59.52
C SER A 397 -114.30 23.50 -58.02
N GLY A 398 -113.01 23.30 -57.72
CA GLY A 398 -112.42 23.45 -56.38
C GLY A 398 -112.46 22.16 -55.54
N LEU A 399 -111.37 21.64 -54.96
CA LEU A 399 -110.25 22.35 -54.35
C LEU A 399 -108.89 21.69 -54.65
N GLU A 400 -107.93 22.57 -54.85
CA GLU A 400 -106.49 22.37 -54.87
C GLU A 400 -105.94 21.90 -53.50
N GLU A 401 -104.80 21.20 -53.61
CA GLU A 401 -103.60 21.24 -52.78
C GLU A 401 -103.72 21.24 -51.24
N ASN A 402 -103.08 20.24 -50.62
CA ASN A 402 -101.89 20.50 -49.78
C ASN A 402 -101.23 19.16 -49.36
N LEU A 403 -100.09 18.86 -49.97
CA LEU A 403 -99.09 17.90 -49.50
C LEU A 403 -98.16 18.60 -48.51
N PRO A 404 -97.85 18.04 -47.33
CA PRO A 404 -96.64 18.38 -46.60
C PRO A 404 -95.53 17.38 -46.90
N GLN A 405 -94.36 17.92 -47.22
CA GLN A 405 -93.08 17.22 -47.27
C GLN A 405 -92.52 16.92 -45.87
N PRO A 406 -91.54 15.99 -45.77
CA PRO A 406 -91.14 15.34 -44.54
C PRO A 406 -90.07 16.12 -43.74
N LEU A 407 -89.95 15.79 -42.46
CA LEU A 407 -88.76 16.03 -41.64
C LEU A 407 -87.98 14.72 -41.47
#